data_AF-A1ZH11-F1
#
_entry.id   AF-A1ZH11-F1
#
_cell.length_a   1.000
_cell.length_b   1.000
_cell.length_c   1.000
_cell.angle_alpha   90.00
_cell.angle_beta   90.00
_cell.angle_gamma   90.00
#
_symmetry.space_group_name_H-M   'P 1'
#
loop_
_entity.id
_entity.type
_entity.pdbx_description
1 polymer ?
#
loop_
_entity_poly.entity_id
_entity_poly.type
_entity_poly.pdbx_seq_one_letter_code
_entity_poly.pdbx_strand_id
1 'polypeptide(L)'
;MTTINGNFRVNGVPFADWFNQTFRLTNPQIYSHFVNASNFTKLMGYIPDFTGKQAITLGEFCGHFAIMYNETGGTFTVIREMGGPKYMFEPTSWGKVTYNKAPNKLAGDQLKEWGLISSELDVAKWNGHVYPGDLPNNAQNRCDFYRYRGYGFNQLTWRNNYEKYMQPALPKPLDDYEAEEFETAINSLDVACKTFHNFISQGATAQQAIANLTKGSFQAYGMLVSGGWVAYVNNKYTPRALNLYNVLKTAAITPDNDNQAPPDTDIPSKYAINGMHLTPQQIKIIQQAIINSGNTQSAQLMKSSGGADGIWGNSTEKAFQLTGKTIQELLKGASDNHITHISGLSREEVKGVQQTIIDAANLVAYNGGADGIWGKDSAIAFAKLARLIEMTEQQIQKDSLAIGKMSPKEVKGVQKTIMTAGSIVVKSGGADGFWGDASESAYKLLIQKMNALFT
;
A
#
# COMPACT_ATOMS: atom_id res chain seq x y z
N MET A 1 4.15 -21.68 -27.74
CA MET A 1 4.48 -20.59 -26.78
C MET A 1 3.16 -20.01 -26.32
N THR A 2 2.90 -19.91 -25.01
CA THR A 2 1.65 -19.35 -24.50
C THR A 2 1.56 -17.86 -24.83
N THR A 3 0.45 -17.44 -25.43
CA THR A 3 0.14 -16.05 -25.77
C THR A 3 -1.05 -15.55 -24.96
N ILE A 4 -1.05 -14.25 -24.65
CA ILE A 4 -2.07 -13.55 -23.87
C ILE A 4 -2.62 -12.44 -24.76
N ASN A 5 -3.93 -12.41 -25.00
CA ASN A 5 -4.62 -11.45 -25.86
C ASN A 5 -5.74 -10.70 -25.13
N GLY A 6 -5.76 -10.77 -23.80
CA GLY A 6 -6.79 -10.18 -22.96
C GLY A 6 -6.76 -10.79 -21.55
N ASN A 7 -7.90 -10.77 -20.89
CA ASN A 7 -8.09 -11.44 -19.61
C ASN A 7 -7.90 -12.96 -19.75
N PHE A 8 -7.31 -13.57 -18.72
CA PHE A 8 -7.02 -15.00 -18.71
C PHE A 8 -7.14 -15.58 -17.31
N ARG A 9 -7.20 -16.91 -17.25
CA ARG A 9 -7.28 -17.71 -16.04
C ARG A 9 -5.99 -18.51 -15.84
N VAL A 10 -5.68 -18.78 -14.59
CA VAL A 10 -4.59 -19.63 -14.16
C VAL A 10 -5.19 -20.76 -13.32
N ASN A 11 -5.07 -21.99 -13.81
CA ASN A 11 -5.68 -23.18 -13.19
C ASN A 11 -7.19 -23.00 -12.93
N GLY A 12 -7.90 -22.38 -13.89
CA GLY A 12 -9.35 -22.13 -13.82
C GLY A 12 -9.78 -20.89 -13.04
N VAL A 13 -8.86 -20.19 -12.38
CA VAL A 13 -9.14 -18.98 -11.57
C VAL A 13 -8.71 -17.72 -12.34
N PRO A 14 -9.51 -16.62 -12.39
CA PRO A 14 -9.09 -15.36 -13.03
C PRO A 14 -7.72 -14.89 -12.52
N PHE A 15 -6.87 -14.36 -13.41
CA PHE A 15 -5.48 -14.06 -13.07
C PHE A 15 -5.33 -13.18 -11.81
N ALA A 16 -6.12 -12.10 -11.69
CA ALA A 16 -6.04 -11.20 -10.55
C ALA A 16 -6.38 -11.90 -9.21
N ASP A 17 -7.41 -12.76 -9.23
CA ASP A 17 -7.84 -13.54 -8.07
C ASP A 17 -6.79 -14.59 -7.70
N TRP A 18 -6.32 -15.35 -8.69
CA TRP A 18 -5.24 -16.31 -8.50
C TRP A 18 -3.98 -15.64 -7.94
N PHE A 19 -3.63 -14.47 -8.47
CA PHE A 19 -2.48 -13.71 -8.01
C PHE A 19 -2.65 -13.35 -6.54
N ASN A 20 -3.79 -12.75 -6.19
CA ASN A 20 -4.06 -12.26 -4.84
C ASN A 20 -4.18 -13.37 -3.78
N GLN A 21 -4.85 -14.47 -4.14
CA GLN A 21 -5.22 -15.54 -3.19
C GLN A 21 -4.17 -16.65 -3.12
N THR A 22 -3.34 -16.82 -4.14
CA THR A 22 -2.39 -17.94 -4.21
C THR A 22 -0.97 -17.42 -4.35
N PHE A 23 -0.65 -16.76 -5.46
CA PHE A 23 0.73 -16.48 -5.82
C PHE A 23 1.38 -15.43 -4.91
N ARG A 24 0.70 -14.31 -4.65
CA ARG A 24 1.20 -13.22 -3.79
C ARG A 24 1.51 -13.68 -2.37
N LEU A 25 0.70 -14.60 -1.82
CA LEU A 25 0.85 -15.10 -0.45
C LEU A 25 2.12 -15.94 -0.27
N THR A 26 2.61 -16.58 -1.34
CA THR A 26 3.87 -17.32 -1.30
C THR A 26 5.11 -16.42 -1.41
N ASN A 27 4.93 -15.15 -1.83
CA ASN A 27 6.01 -14.19 -2.08
C ASN A 27 5.71 -12.76 -1.56
N PRO A 28 5.27 -12.59 -0.30
CA PRO A 28 4.73 -11.31 0.18
C PRO A 28 5.76 -10.18 0.25
N GLN A 29 7.05 -10.50 0.38
CA GLN A 29 8.14 -9.51 0.40
C GLN A 29 8.41 -8.90 -1.00
N ILE A 30 8.08 -9.65 -2.05
CA ILE A 30 8.25 -9.22 -3.45
C ILE A 30 6.98 -8.51 -3.93
N TYR A 31 5.81 -9.01 -3.51
CA TYR A 31 4.50 -8.51 -3.89
C TYR A 31 3.70 -8.03 -2.67
N SER A 32 3.94 -6.77 -2.31
CA SER A 32 3.36 -6.11 -1.12
C SER A 32 1.90 -5.68 -1.30
N HIS A 33 1.39 -5.63 -2.53
CA HIS A 33 0.07 -5.11 -2.86
C HIS A 33 -0.83 -6.15 -3.52
N PHE A 34 -2.13 -6.01 -3.30
CA PHE A 34 -3.13 -6.74 -4.08
C PHE A 34 -3.26 -6.12 -5.47
N VAL A 35 -3.56 -6.97 -6.45
CA VAL A 35 -4.02 -6.56 -7.79
C VAL A 35 -5.49 -6.15 -7.67
N ASN A 36 -5.83 -4.93 -8.08
CA ASN A 36 -7.22 -4.56 -8.28
C ASN A 36 -7.75 -5.28 -9.53
N ALA A 37 -8.63 -6.27 -9.34
CA ALA A 37 -9.10 -7.11 -10.43
C ALA A 37 -9.85 -6.32 -11.51
N SER A 38 -10.72 -5.37 -11.12
CA SER A 38 -11.50 -4.58 -12.09
C SER A 38 -10.59 -3.72 -12.97
N ASN A 39 -9.63 -3.02 -12.39
CA ASN A 39 -8.71 -2.18 -13.15
C ASN A 39 -7.73 -2.99 -13.99
N PHE A 40 -7.25 -4.12 -13.46
CA PHE A 40 -6.44 -5.06 -14.23
C PHE A 40 -7.23 -5.58 -15.45
N THR A 41 -8.50 -5.94 -15.26
CA THR A 41 -9.36 -6.40 -16.35
C THR A 41 -9.55 -5.34 -17.42
N LYS A 42 -9.75 -4.08 -17.02
CA LYS A 42 -9.79 -2.94 -17.96
C LYS A 42 -8.47 -2.81 -18.71
N LEU A 43 -7.33 -2.75 -18.01
CA LEU A 43 -6.00 -2.64 -18.62
C LEU A 43 -5.70 -3.76 -19.62
N MET A 44 -6.08 -5.01 -19.33
CA MET A 44 -5.86 -6.12 -20.24
C MET A 44 -6.66 -5.99 -21.55
N GLY A 45 -7.76 -5.23 -21.55
CA GLY A 45 -8.46 -4.83 -22.78
C GLY A 45 -7.66 -3.86 -23.66
N TYR A 46 -6.67 -3.17 -23.10
CA TYR A 46 -5.81 -2.19 -23.77
C TYR A 46 -4.46 -2.80 -24.24
N ILE A 47 -4.32 -4.13 -24.32
CA ILE A 47 -3.09 -4.76 -24.83
C ILE A 47 -2.60 -4.15 -26.16
N PRO A 48 -3.47 -3.92 -27.17
CA PRO A 48 -3.04 -3.25 -28.40
C PRO A 48 -2.43 -1.87 -28.16
N ASP A 49 -2.98 -1.10 -27.23
CA ASP A 49 -2.58 0.30 -27.00
C ASP A 49 -1.28 0.43 -26.23
N PHE A 50 -0.98 -0.49 -25.29
CA PHE A 50 0.28 -0.44 -24.53
C PHE A 50 1.39 -1.32 -25.11
N THR A 51 1.12 -2.15 -26.12
CA THR A 51 2.13 -3.06 -26.73
C THR A 51 2.27 -2.94 -28.24
N GLY A 52 1.29 -2.36 -28.94
CA GLY A 52 1.21 -2.38 -30.40
C GLY A 52 0.86 -3.75 -30.99
N LYS A 53 0.41 -4.72 -30.18
CA LYS A 53 0.12 -6.10 -30.57
C LYS A 53 -1.27 -6.54 -30.11
N GLN A 54 -1.93 -7.39 -30.89
CA GLN A 54 -3.20 -8.00 -30.48
C GLN A 54 -3.03 -9.09 -29.42
N ALA A 55 -1.83 -9.67 -29.35
CA ALA A 55 -1.45 -10.67 -28.36
C ALA A 55 0.03 -10.52 -28.02
N ILE A 56 0.37 -10.82 -26.77
CA ILE A 56 1.74 -10.80 -26.26
C ILE A 56 2.15 -12.18 -25.76
N THR A 57 3.45 -12.45 -25.75
CA THR A 57 4.00 -13.66 -25.15
C THR A 57 3.84 -13.65 -23.63
N LEU A 58 3.89 -14.83 -22.99
CA LEU A 58 3.89 -14.92 -21.53
C LEU A 58 5.03 -14.09 -20.89
N GLY A 59 6.20 -14.05 -21.54
CA GLY A 59 7.33 -13.26 -21.06
C GLY A 59 7.08 -11.76 -21.14
N GLU A 60 6.50 -11.27 -22.24
CA GLU A 60 6.09 -9.86 -22.36
C GLU A 60 5.05 -9.50 -21.30
N PHE A 61 4.03 -10.34 -21.09
CA PHE A 61 3.06 -10.14 -20.02
C PHE A 61 3.72 -9.98 -18.65
N CYS A 62 4.62 -10.89 -18.28
CA CYS A 62 5.31 -10.83 -16.98
C CYS A 62 6.19 -9.59 -16.84
N GLY A 63 6.85 -9.16 -17.93
CA GLY A 63 7.65 -7.94 -17.96
C GLY A 63 6.81 -6.69 -17.75
N HIS A 64 5.74 -6.51 -18.53
CA HIS A 64 4.83 -5.36 -18.40
C HIS A 64 4.13 -5.34 -17.04
N PHE A 65 3.59 -6.49 -16.60
CA PHE A 65 2.94 -6.62 -15.30
C PHE A 65 3.86 -6.22 -14.15
N ALA A 66 5.12 -6.69 -14.13
CA ALA A 66 6.04 -6.39 -13.04
C ALA A 66 6.35 -4.89 -12.90
N ILE A 67 6.46 -4.18 -14.03
CA ILE A 67 6.64 -2.72 -14.07
C ILE A 67 5.36 -2.02 -13.60
N MET A 68 4.23 -2.28 -14.25
CA MET A 68 2.95 -1.63 -13.94
C MET A 68 2.53 -1.87 -12.50
N TYR A 69 2.71 -3.10 -12.00
CA TYR A 69 2.44 -3.45 -10.60
C TYR A 69 3.33 -2.65 -9.64
N ASN A 70 4.61 -2.47 -9.96
CA ASN A 70 5.52 -1.69 -9.14
C ASN A 70 5.10 -0.23 -9.08
N GLU A 71 4.87 0.37 -10.25
CA GLU A 71 4.59 1.80 -10.34
C GLU A 71 3.24 2.13 -9.71
N THR A 72 2.22 1.31 -9.96
CA THR A 72 0.84 1.59 -9.51
C THR A 72 0.49 0.99 -8.15
N GLY A 73 1.40 0.26 -7.51
CA GLY A 73 1.10 -0.49 -6.28
C GLY A 73 -0.03 -1.50 -6.47
N GLY A 74 -0.10 -2.15 -7.64
CA GLY A 74 -1.14 -3.13 -7.98
C GLY A 74 -2.54 -2.55 -8.25
N THR A 75 -2.72 -1.24 -8.23
CA THR A 75 -4.02 -0.61 -8.53
C THR A 75 -4.36 -0.62 -10.01
N PHE A 76 -3.36 -0.62 -10.89
CA PHE A 76 -3.49 -0.50 -12.34
C PHE A 76 -4.34 0.70 -12.80
N THR A 77 -4.44 1.74 -11.98
CA THR A 77 -5.01 3.03 -12.38
C THR A 77 -3.91 3.94 -12.91
N VAL A 78 -4.32 4.94 -13.69
CA VAL A 78 -3.45 6.06 -14.02
C VAL A 78 -3.16 6.82 -12.73
N ILE A 79 -1.88 6.97 -12.38
CA ILE A 79 -1.45 7.67 -11.17
C ILE A 79 -0.40 8.71 -11.50
N ARG A 80 -0.33 9.74 -10.66
CA ARG A 80 0.74 10.73 -10.65
C ARG A 80 1.66 10.44 -9.46
N GLU A 81 2.93 10.79 -9.57
CA GLU A 81 3.84 10.76 -8.44
C GLU A 81 3.25 11.61 -7.31
N MET A 82 3.15 11.01 -6.13
CA MET A 82 2.55 11.66 -4.97
C MET A 82 3.50 12.71 -4.40
N GLY A 83 2.93 13.86 -4.05
CA GLY A 83 3.64 14.95 -3.39
C GLY A 83 3.16 16.31 -3.88
N GLY A 84 3.24 17.31 -3.00
CA GLY A 84 2.92 18.69 -3.34
C GLY A 84 4.04 19.38 -4.14
N PRO A 85 3.81 20.61 -4.61
CA PRO A 85 4.81 21.40 -5.33
C PRO A 85 6.15 21.47 -4.61
N LYS A 86 6.15 21.73 -3.30
CA LYS A 86 7.37 21.73 -2.48
C LYS A 86 8.19 20.44 -2.62
N TYR A 87 7.54 19.28 -2.59
CA TYR A 87 8.21 17.97 -2.69
C TYR A 87 8.82 17.71 -4.08
N MET A 88 8.26 18.30 -5.13
CA MET A 88 8.83 18.21 -6.49
C MET A 88 9.93 19.24 -6.72
N PHE A 89 9.87 20.37 -6.01
CA PHE A 89 10.81 21.47 -6.12
C PHE A 89 12.11 21.22 -5.35
N GLU A 90 12.04 20.67 -4.13
CA GLU A 90 13.18 20.51 -3.25
C GLU A 90 13.84 19.12 -3.38
N PRO A 91 15.18 19.02 -3.27
CA PRO A 91 15.83 17.74 -3.07
C PRO A 91 15.44 17.13 -1.72
N THR A 92 15.42 15.81 -1.63
CA THR A 92 15.14 15.11 -0.35
C THR A 92 16.40 14.45 0.22
N SER A 93 16.42 14.21 1.53
CA SER A 93 17.49 13.46 2.21
C SER A 93 17.70 12.04 1.68
N TRP A 94 16.69 11.50 0.97
CA TRP A 94 16.71 10.17 0.37
C TRP A 94 17.29 10.18 -1.07
N GLY A 95 17.86 11.30 -1.50
CA GLY A 95 18.54 11.42 -2.80
C GLY A 95 17.63 11.77 -3.97
N LYS A 96 16.36 12.10 -3.74
CA LYS A 96 15.53 12.69 -4.81
C LYS A 96 16.12 14.04 -5.21
N VAL A 97 16.27 14.26 -6.51
CA VAL A 97 16.73 15.54 -7.09
C VAL A 97 15.55 16.49 -7.28
N THR A 98 15.83 17.79 -7.26
CA THR A 98 14.87 18.81 -7.71
C THR A 98 14.42 18.54 -9.15
N TYR A 99 13.14 18.75 -9.44
CA TYR A 99 12.61 18.79 -10.81
C TYR A 99 12.65 20.20 -11.41
N ASN A 100 13.06 21.21 -10.64
CA ASN A 100 13.25 22.58 -11.10
C ASN A 100 14.65 22.75 -11.71
N LYS A 101 14.94 21.98 -12.76
CA LYS A 101 16.19 21.99 -13.50
C LYS A 101 15.99 21.39 -14.89
N ALA A 102 16.96 21.60 -15.78
CA ALA A 102 16.97 20.95 -17.08
C ALA A 102 16.78 19.42 -16.95
N PRO A 103 15.96 18.80 -17.82
CA PRO A 103 15.36 19.37 -19.04
C PRO A 103 14.04 20.13 -18.84
N ASN A 104 13.56 20.30 -17.62
CA ASN A 104 12.43 21.20 -17.35
C ASN A 104 12.86 22.67 -17.45
N LYS A 105 11.94 23.55 -17.87
CA LYS A 105 12.12 25.00 -17.75
C LYS A 105 12.11 25.37 -16.27
N LEU A 106 12.90 26.38 -15.90
CA LEU A 106 12.96 26.85 -14.52
C LEU A 106 11.67 27.61 -14.16
N ALA A 107 11.20 27.46 -12.92
CA ALA A 107 9.91 28.00 -12.50
C ALA A 107 9.89 29.53 -12.53
N GLY A 108 10.95 30.21 -12.07
CA GLY A 108 11.02 31.67 -12.04
C GLY A 108 10.91 32.29 -13.43
N ASP A 109 11.53 31.68 -14.43
CA ASP A 109 11.47 32.14 -15.82
C ASP A 109 10.04 32.03 -16.37
N GLN A 110 9.38 30.88 -16.16
CA GLN A 110 7.99 30.65 -16.57
C GLN A 110 7.02 31.63 -15.87
N LEU A 111 7.19 31.82 -14.56
CA LEU A 111 6.34 32.70 -13.77
C LEU A 111 6.50 34.17 -14.17
N LYS A 112 7.71 34.59 -14.55
CA LYS A 112 7.98 35.93 -15.11
C LYS A 112 7.33 36.11 -16.47
N GLU A 113 7.44 35.11 -17.34
CA GLU A 113 6.80 35.11 -18.67
C GLU A 113 5.28 35.24 -18.56
N TRP A 114 4.66 34.63 -17.55
CA TRP A 114 3.22 34.74 -17.28
C TRP A 114 2.82 36.02 -16.54
N GLY A 115 3.77 36.90 -16.21
CA GLY A 115 3.51 38.15 -15.49
C GLY A 115 3.08 37.97 -14.02
N LEU A 116 3.34 36.81 -13.42
CA LEU A 116 2.97 36.51 -12.03
C LEU A 116 4.00 37.00 -11.02
N ILE A 117 5.25 37.14 -11.46
CA ILE A 117 6.34 37.78 -10.72
C ILE A 117 7.07 38.73 -11.66
N SER A 118 7.70 39.77 -11.11
CA SER A 118 8.36 40.81 -11.90
C SER A 118 9.79 41.12 -11.45
N SER A 119 10.13 40.88 -10.19
CA SER A 119 11.46 41.19 -9.66
C SER A 119 12.47 40.08 -10.00
N GLU A 120 13.70 40.45 -10.39
CA GLU A 120 14.78 39.47 -10.62
C GLU A 120 15.10 38.67 -9.35
N LEU A 121 14.85 39.25 -8.17
CA LEU A 121 15.03 38.56 -6.90
C LEU A 121 14.04 37.40 -6.74
N ASP A 122 12.77 37.59 -7.13
CA ASP A 122 11.78 36.52 -7.06
C ASP A 122 12.01 35.47 -8.14
N VAL A 123 12.46 35.88 -9.33
CA VAL A 123 12.90 34.95 -10.37
C VAL A 123 14.04 34.07 -9.84
N ALA A 124 15.06 34.66 -9.23
CA ALA A 124 16.18 33.93 -8.66
C ALA A 124 15.75 32.95 -7.54
N LYS A 125 14.80 33.36 -6.68
CA LYS A 125 14.22 32.46 -5.66
C LYS A 125 13.53 31.26 -6.31
N TRP A 126 12.67 31.50 -7.29
CA TRP A 126 11.93 30.44 -7.99
C TRP A 126 12.78 29.60 -8.95
N ASN A 127 13.95 30.09 -9.37
CA ASN A 127 14.95 29.31 -10.10
C ASN A 127 15.91 28.53 -9.17
N GLY A 128 15.78 28.70 -7.85
CA GLY A 128 16.58 28.02 -6.85
C GLY A 128 16.14 26.59 -6.53
N HIS A 129 16.59 26.09 -5.37
CA HIS A 129 16.34 24.73 -4.88
C HIS A 129 15.56 24.67 -3.55
N VAL A 130 15.16 25.83 -3.02
CA VAL A 130 14.33 25.96 -1.83
C VAL A 130 12.98 26.51 -2.27
N TYR A 131 11.89 25.82 -1.92
CA TYR A 131 10.56 26.19 -2.37
C TYR A 131 10.13 27.53 -1.76
N PRO A 132 9.89 28.58 -2.56
CA PRO A 132 9.64 29.92 -2.02
C PRO A 132 8.29 30.08 -1.29
N GLY A 133 7.33 29.19 -1.56
CA GLY A 133 5.97 29.24 -1.03
C GLY A 133 4.92 29.07 -2.14
N ASP A 134 3.65 29.11 -1.77
CA ASP A 134 2.55 29.00 -2.73
C ASP A 134 2.28 30.31 -3.48
N LEU A 135 1.83 30.20 -4.74
CA LEU A 135 1.42 31.34 -5.57
C LEU A 135 -0.11 31.41 -5.70
N PRO A 136 -0.67 32.58 -6.05
CA PRO A 136 -2.08 32.71 -6.38
C PRO A 136 -2.53 31.70 -7.43
N ASN A 137 -3.77 31.22 -7.31
CA ASN A 137 -4.40 30.28 -8.24
C ASN A 137 -3.62 28.97 -8.48
N ASN A 138 -2.71 28.62 -7.57
CA ASN A 138 -1.84 27.45 -7.70
C ASN A 138 -1.00 27.46 -8.99
N ALA A 139 -0.54 28.63 -9.45
CA ALA A 139 0.23 28.76 -10.68
C ALA A 139 1.51 27.89 -10.71
N GLN A 140 2.09 27.60 -9.55
CA GLN A 140 3.20 26.66 -9.39
C GLN A 140 2.88 25.26 -9.94
N ASN A 141 1.62 24.86 -10.01
CA ASN A 141 1.20 23.56 -10.54
C ASN A 141 1.31 23.49 -12.07
N ARG A 142 1.35 24.64 -12.74
CA ARG A 142 1.56 24.74 -14.20
C ARG A 142 3.04 24.65 -14.58
N CYS A 143 3.94 25.02 -13.66
CA CYS A 143 5.37 24.99 -13.92
C CYS A 143 5.86 23.55 -14.17
N ASP A 144 6.81 23.41 -15.08
CA ASP A 144 7.36 22.12 -15.51
C ASP A 144 7.79 21.20 -14.36
N PHE A 145 8.37 21.75 -13.28
CA PHE A 145 8.85 20.97 -12.14
C PHE A 145 7.74 20.15 -11.47
N TYR A 146 6.50 20.65 -11.47
CA TYR A 146 5.35 19.95 -10.90
C TYR A 146 4.55 19.22 -11.97
N ARG A 147 4.39 19.86 -13.13
CA ARG A 147 3.57 19.36 -14.23
C ARG A 147 4.10 18.06 -14.82
N TYR A 148 5.42 17.94 -14.96
CA TYR A 148 6.09 16.79 -15.57
C TYR A 148 6.71 15.84 -14.54
N ARG A 149 6.08 15.73 -13.37
CA ARG A 149 6.35 14.69 -12.35
C ARG A 149 5.97 13.29 -12.86
N GLY A 150 6.33 12.24 -12.13
CA GLY A 150 6.02 10.86 -12.53
C GLY A 150 4.55 10.65 -12.91
N TYR A 151 4.29 9.97 -14.02
CA TYR A 151 2.94 9.67 -14.51
C TYR A 151 2.79 8.26 -15.08
N GLY A 152 1.64 7.67 -14.82
CA GLY A 152 1.18 6.45 -15.48
C GLY A 152 2.00 5.22 -15.12
N PHE A 153 2.00 4.26 -16.04
CA PHE A 153 2.48 2.90 -15.84
C PHE A 153 3.99 2.72 -15.77
N ASN A 154 4.76 3.72 -16.18
CA ASN A 154 6.22 3.76 -16.11
C ASN A 154 6.75 4.96 -15.31
N GLN A 155 5.88 5.70 -14.61
CA GLN A 155 6.22 6.95 -13.92
C GLN A 155 7.01 7.90 -14.82
N LEU A 156 6.50 8.15 -16.03
CA LEU A 156 7.11 9.04 -17.00
C LEU A 156 7.39 10.41 -16.35
N THR A 157 8.64 10.84 -16.37
CA THR A 157 9.10 12.06 -15.70
C THR A 157 9.91 12.89 -16.69
N TRP A 158 9.94 14.21 -16.49
CA TRP A 158 10.68 15.21 -17.26
C TRP A 158 10.01 15.66 -18.56
N ARG A 159 10.05 16.97 -18.82
CA ARG A 159 9.43 17.62 -19.98
C ARG A 159 9.76 16.95 -21.31
N ASN A 160 11.03 16.74 -21.59
CA ASN A 160 11.48 16.14 -22.85
C ASN A 160 10.91 14.73 -23.07
N ASN A 161 10.70 13.95 -22.01
CA ASN A 161 10.07 12.64 -22.09
C ASN A 161 8.56 12.77 -22.34
N TYR A 162 7.89 13.73 -21.71
CA TYR A 162 6.49 14.03 -22.01
C TYR A 162 6.30 14.45 -23.47
N GLU A 163 7.13 15.38 -23.96
CA GLU A 163 7.14 15.80 -25.36
C GLU A 163 7.41 14.64 -26.33
N LYS A 164 8.29 13.73 -25.95
CA LYS A 164 8.66 12.60 -26.81
C LYS A 164 7.64 11.45 -26.81
N TYR A 165 7.05 11.14 -25.65
CA TYR A 165 6.30 9.90 -25.47
C TYR A 165 4.81 10.13 -25.18
N MET A 166 4.44 11.22 -24.52
CA MET A 166 3.03 11.54 -24.22
C MET A 166 2.39 12.43 -25.29
N GLN A 167 3.09 13.47 -25.76
CA GLN A 167 2.56 14.41 -26.75
C GLN A 167 1.91 13.73 -27.97
N PRO A 168 2.44 12.61 -28.53
CA PRO A 168 1.79 11.95 -29.66
C PRO A 168 0.40 11.36 -29.35
N ALA A 169 0.06 11.16 -28.08
CA ALA A 169 -1.23 10.68 -27.62
C ALA A 169 -2.21 11.81 -27.27
N LEU A 170 -1.81 13.08 -27.39
CA LEU A 170 -2.61 14.24 -27.02
C LEU A 170 -3.07 15.03 -28.25
N PRO A 171 -4.29 15.59 -28.25
CA PRO A 171 -4.86 16.30 -29.41
C PRO A 171 -4.26 17.68 -29.68
N LYS A 172 -3.56 18.27 -28.71
CA LYS A 172 -2.92 19.59 -28.84
C LYS A 172 -1.56 19.64 -28.13
N PRO A 173 -0.69 20.63 -28.42
CA PRO A 173 0.60 20.81 -27.76
C PRO A 173 0.50 20.86 -26.23
N LEU A 174 1.49 20.31 -25.54
CA LEU A 174 1.55 20.26 -24.07
C LEU A 174 1.47 21.67 -23.46
N ASP A 175 2.16 22.65 -24.03
CA ASP A 175 2.16 24.02 -23.52
C ASP A 175 0.80 24.73 -23.66
N ASP A 176 -0.10 24.21 -24.51
CA ASP A 176 -1.41 24.81 -24.78
C ASP A 176 -2.50 24.37 -23.79
N TYR A 177 -2.20 23.47 -22.85
CA TYR A 177 -3.15 23.11 -21.78
C TYR A 177 -2.94 23.96 -20.53
N GLU A 178 -4.08 24.36 -19.96
CA GLU A 178 -4.17 24.83 -18.58
C GLU A 178 -4.01 23.65 -17.58
N ALA A 179 -3.71 23.94 -16.31
CA ALA A 179 -3.37 22.89 -15.33
C ALA A 179 -4.47 21.82 -15.17
N GLU A 180 -5.72 22.24 -14.97
CA GLU A 180 -6.85 21.34 -14.75
C GLU A 180 -7.23 20.58 -16.02
N GLU A 181 -7.18 21.26 -17.16
CA GLU A 181 -7.41 20.65 -18.47
C GLU A 181 -6.36 19.57 -18.77
N PHE A 182 -5.09 19.85 -18.45
CA PHE A 182 -4.01 18.89 -18.61
C PHE A 182 -4.21 17.66 -17.73
N GLU A 183 -4.46 17.84 -16.43
CA GLU A 183 -4.68 16.72 -15.51
C GLU A 183 -5.91 15.89 -15.93
N THR A 184 -6.97 16.53 -16.43
CA THR A 184 -8.15 15.83 -16.98
C THR A 184 -7.80 15.05 -18.24
N ALA A 185 -7.08 15.66 -19.19
CA ALA A 185 -6.73 15.04 -20.47
C ALA A 185 -5.84 13.81 -20.28
N ILE A 186 -4.89 13.87 -19.34
CA ILE A 186 -3.98 12.75 -19.08
C ILE A 186 -4.58 11.72 -18.12
N ASN A 187 -5.65 12.00 -17.38
CA ASN A 187 -6.26 11.01 -16.49
C ASN A 187 -7.14 10.00 -17.26
N SER A 188 -6.56 9.39 -18.30
CA SER A 188 -7.19 8.46 -19.22
C SER A 188 -6.32 7.23 -19.40
N LEU A 189 -6.94 6.05 -19.30
CA LEU A 189 -6.26 4.77 -19.50
C LEU A 189 -5.65 4.68 -20.91
N ASP A 190 -6.37 5.19 -21.92
CA ASP A 190 -5.92 5.26 -23.31
C ASP A 190 -4.61 6.06 -23.45
N VAL A 191 -4.57 7.27 -22.89
CA VAL A 191 -3.39 8.13 -22.93
C VAL A 191 -2.23 7.49 -22.18
N ALA A 192 -2.48 6.88 -21.01
CA ALA A 192 -1.46 6.19 -20.24
C ALA A 192 -0.88 4.98 -20.99
N CYS A 193 -1.72 4.17 -21.62
CA CYS A 193 -1.32 3.01 -22.42
C CYS A 193 -0.48 3.42 -23.63
N LYS A 194 -0.96 4.39 -24.43
CA LYS A 194 -0.22 4.90 -25.59
C LYS A 194 1.10 5.55 -25.21
N THR A 195 1.13 6.31 -24.11
CA THR A 195 2.35 6.91 -23.57
C THR A 195 3.36 5.83 -23.17
N PHE A 196 2.89 4.78 -22.49
CA PHE A 196 3.72 3.65 -22.11
C PHE A 196 4.29 2.94 -23.36
N HIS A 197 3.45 2.66 -24.36
CA HIS A 197 3.88 2.05 -25.62
C HIS A 197 4.95 2.88 -26.32
N ASN A 198 4.73 4.19 -26.46
CA ASN A 198 5.69 5.10 -27.07
C ASN A 198 7.04 5.07 -26.34
N PHE A 199 7.03 4.97 -25.00
CA PHE A 199 8.26 4.85 -24.22
C PHE A 199 9.01 3.53 -24.49
N ILE A 200 8.30 2.40 -24.50
CA ILE A 200 8.93 1.06 -24.59
C ILE A 200 9.24 0.59 -26.01
N SER A 201 8.82 1.33 -27.04
CA SER A 201 8.97 0.95 -28.46
C SER A 201 10.03 1.75 -29.20
N GLN A 202 10.47 2.89 -28.65
CA GLN A 202 11.33 3.80 -29.37
C GLN A 202 12.82 3.44 -29.28
N GLY A 203 13.41 3.18 -30.44
CA GLY A 203 14.84 2.93 -30.61
C GLY A 203 15.25 1.47 -30.46
N ALA A 204 16.43 1.14 -30.99
CA ALA A 204 16.94 -0.23 -31.05
C ALA A 204 17.10 -0.88 -29.66
N THR A 205 17.52 -0.11 -28.65
CA THR A 205 17.67 -0.61 -27.26
C THR A 205 16.34 -1.06 -26.68
N ALA A 206 15.27 -0.28 -26.87
CA ALA A 206 13.95 -0.62 -26.37
C ALA A 206 13.38 -1.86 -27.08
N GLN A 207 13.51 -1.90 -28.42
CA GLN A 207 13.11 -3.05 -29.23
C GLN A 207 13.85 -4.34 -28.82
N GLN A 208 15.17 -4.25 -28.57
CA GLN A 208 15.96 -5.38 -28.10
C GLN A 208 15.54 -5.83 -26.68
N ALA A 209 15.23 -4.88 -25.80
CA ALA A 209 14.74 -5.20 -24.45
C ALA A 209 13.40 -5.94 -24.49
N ILE A 210 12.45 -5.50 -25.34
CA ILE A 210 11.18 -6.19 -25.58
C ILE A 210 11.41 -7.58 -26.19
N ALA A 211 12.29 -7.69 -27.19
CA ALA A 211 12.61 -9.00 -27.80
C ALA A 211 13.17 -9.99 -26.75
N ASN A 212 13.94 -9.51 -25.77
CA ASN A 212 14.46 -10.33 -24.69
C ASN A 212 13.37 -10.85 -23.72
N LEU A 213 12.24 -10.14 -23.59
CA LEU A 213 11.11 -10.61 -22.78
C LEU A 213 10.58 -11.95 -23.29
N THR A 214 10.52 -12.14 -24.61
CA THR A 214 10.06 -13.41 -25.22
C THR A 214 10.94 -14.61 -24.84
N LYS A 215 12.19 -14.36 -24.44
CA LYS A 215 13.15 -15.36 -23.97
C LYS A 215 13.13 -15.54 -22.44
N GLY A 216 12.26 -14.82 -21.73
CA GLY A 216 12.22 -14.78 -20.27
C GLY A 216 13.38 -14.00 -19.64
N SER A 217 13.99 -13.05 -20.38
CA SER A 217 15.06 -12.20 -19.88
C SER A 217 14.54 -10.79 -19.60
N PHE A 218 14.46 -10.43 -18.32
CA PHE A 218 13.74 -9.24 -17.86
C PHE A 218 14.64 -8.05 -17.51
N GLN A 219 15.95 -8.28 -17.34
CA GLN A 219 16.87 -7.26 -16.82
C GLN A 219 17.00 -6.06 -17.76
N ALA A 220 17.19 -6.30 -19.06
CA ALA A 220 17.30 -5.20 -20.05
C ALA A 220 16.05 -4.33 -20.08
N TYR A 221 14.88 -4.94 -19.95
CA TYR A 221 13.61 -4.23 -19.90
C TYR A 221 13.43 -3.44 -18.59
N GLY A 222 13.81 -4.02 -17.45
CA GLY A 222 13.84 -3.29 -16.17
C GLY A 222 14.82 -2.11 -16.19
N MET A 223 15.97 -2.25 -16.85
CA MET A 223 16.95 -1.17 -17.01
C MET A 223 16.42 -0.04 -17.88
N LEU A 224 15.70 -0.36 -18.96
CA LEU A 224 15.05 0.61 -19.82
C LEU A 224 14.08 1.50 -19.02
N VAL A 225 13.23 0.89 -18.19
CA VAL A 225 12.18 1.63 -17.45
C VAL A 225 12.72 2.37 -16.22
N SER A 226 13.71 1.82 -15.51
CA SER A 226 14.27 2.43 -14.29
C SER A 226 15.27 3.57 -14.52
N GLY A 227 15.53 3.96 -15.77
CA GLY A 227 16.61 4.90 -16.08
C GLY A 227 18.01 4.39 -15.66
N GLY A 228 18.20 3.07 -15.66
CA GLY A 228 19.48 2.43 -15.36
C GLY A 228 19.78 2.19 -13.88
N TRP A 229 18.79 2.24 -12.99
CA TRP A 229 18.99 1.97 -11.56
C TRP A 229 19.18 0.46 -11.28
N VAL A 230 20.41 -0.02 -11.50
CA VAL A 230 20.78 -1.46 -11.44
C VAL A 230 20.30 -2.14 -10.16
N ALA A 231 20.56 -1.55 -9.00
CA ALA A 231 20.17 -2.12 -7.71
C ALA A 231 18.65 -2.30 -7.61
N TYR A 232 17.88 -1.32 -8.08
CA TYR A 232 16.43 -1.39 -8.08
C TYR A 232 15.91 -2.48 -9.02
N VAL A 233 16.46 -2.56 -10.24
CA VAL A 233 16.10 -3.58 -11.23
C VAL A 233 16.36 -4.99 -10.68
N ASN A 234 17.53 -5.20 -10.08
CA ASN A 234 17.94 -6.51 -9.56
C ASN A 234 17.15 -6.93 -8.32
N ASN A 235 16.71 -5.97 -7.50
CA ASN A 235 16.01 -6.26 -6.24
C ASN A 235 14.49 -6.24 -6.36
N LYS A 236 13.91 -5.60 -7.39
CA LYS A 236 12.46 -5.42 -7.54
C LYS A 236 11.94 -5.97 -8.85
N TYR A 237 12.32 -5.40 -9.99
CA TYR A 237 11.71 -5.74 -11.28
C TYR A 237 12.02 -7.15 -11.76
N THR A 238 13.30 -7.50 -11.84
CA THR A 238 13.71 -8.82 -12.37
C THR A 238 13.17 -9.96 -11.50
N PRO A 239 13.28 -9.92 -10.15
CA PRO A 239 12.70 -10.98 -9.32
C PRO A 239 11.19 -11.12 -9.47
N ARG A 240 10.45 -10.02 -9.61
CA ARG A 240 9.00 -10.06 -9.87
C ARG A 240 8.70 -10.77 -11.19
N ALA A 241 9.23 -10.24 -12.29
CA ALA A 241 8.93 -10.78 -13.61
C ALA A 241 9.36 -12.26 -13.74
N LEU A 242 10.55 -12.61 -13.25
CA LEU A 242 11.07 -13.98 -13.33
C LEU A 242 10.29 -14.98 -12.48
N ASN A 243 9.93 -14.62 -11.24
CA ASN A 243 9.16 -15.50 -10.37
C ASN A 243 7.77 -15.76 -10.96
N LEU A 244 7.08 -14.70 -11.40
CA LEU A 244 5.77 -14.82 -12.05
C LEU A 244 5.85 -15.67 -13.32
N TYR A 245 6.86 -15.42 -14.16
CA TYR A 245 7.08 -16.16 -15.39
C TYR A 245 7.30 -17.66 -15.13
N ASN A 246 8.14 -18.01 -14.17
CA ASN A 246 8.44 -19.41 -13.84
C ASN A 246 7.20 -20.18 -13.36
N VAL A 247 6.35 -19.55 -12.55
CA VAL A 247 5.11 -20.16 -12.07
C VAL A 247 4.07 -20.26 -13.19
N LEU A 248 3.88 -19.21 -13.98
CA LEU A 248 2.91 -19.22 -15.06
C LEU A 248 3.30 -20.16 -16.22
N LYS A 249 4.60 -20.36 -16.45
CA LYS A 249 5.08 -21.26 -17.51
C LYS A 249 4.64 -22.72 -17.31
N THR A 250 4.39 -23.13 -16.06
CA THR A 250 3.95 -24.49 -15.73
C THR A 250 2.46 -24.58 -15.39
N ALA A 251 1.75 -23.45 -15.36
CA ALA A 251 0.33 -23.41 -15.03
C ALA A 251 -0.57 -23.66 -16.25
N ALA A 252 -1.79 -24.13 -16.02
CA ALA A 252 -2.81 -24.19 -17.05
C ALA A 252 -3.38 -22.78 -17.28
N ILE A 253 -3.04 -22.18 -18.43
CA ILE A 253 -3.49 -20.85 -18.82
C ILE A 253 -4.57 -20.98 -19.89
N THR A 254 -5.73 -20.40 -19.64
CA THR A 254 -6.85 -20.36 -20.59
C THR A 254 -7.38 -18.94 -20.71
N PRO A 255 -7.92 -18.52 -21.87
CA PRO A 255 -8.67 -17.27 -21.97
C PRO A 255 -9.78 -17.18 -20.92
N ASP A 256 -10.04 -15.98 -20.41
CA ASP A 256 -11.17 -15.74 -19.53
C ASP A 256 -12.40 -15.33 -20.35
N ASN A 257 -13.14 -16.33 -20.82
CA ASN A 257 -14.32 -16.13 -21.64
C ASN A 257 -15.53 -15.59 -20.85
N ASP A 258 -15.47 -15.62 -19.51
CA ASP A 258 -16.58 -15.18 -18.66
C ASP A 258 -16.56 -13.67 -18.39
N ASN A 259 -15.43 -13.00 -18.65
CA ASN A 259 -15.19 -11.58 -18.34
C ASN A 259 -14.91 -10.77 -19.61
N GLN A 260 -15.73 -10.94 -20.65
CA GLN A 260 -15.91 -9.85 -21.62
C GLN A 260 -16.64 -8.72 -20.90
N ALA A 261 -15.91 -7.95 -20.09
CA ALA A 261 -16.41 -6.68 -19.59
C ALA A 261 -16.73 -5.82 -20.83
N PRO A 262 -17.97 -5.29 -20.96
CA PRO A 262 -18.22 -4.26 -21.93
C PRO A 262 -17.24 -3.10 -21.66
N PRO A 263 -16.63 -2.51 -22.69
CA PRO A 263 -15.99 -1.21 -22.51
C PRO A 263 -17.07 -0.26 -21.98
N ASP A 264 -16.80 0.38 -20.83
CA ASP A 264 -17.62 1.43 -20.19
C ASP A 264 -18.86 1.07 -19.37
N THR A 265 -19.17 -0.18 -19.03
CA THR A 265 -20.20 -0.41 -17.99
C THR A 265 -19.58 -0.31 -16.61
N ASP A 266 -19.84 0.81 -15.92
CA ASP A 266 -19.70 0.94 -14.47
C ASP A 266 -20.44 -0.23 -13.79
N ILE A 267 -19.70 -1.26 -13.40
CA ILE A 267 -20.20 -2.27 -12.49
C ILE A 267 -20.56 -1.52 -11.20
N PRO A 268 -21.82 -1.54 -10.73
CA PRO A 268 -22.25 -0.74 -9.60
C PRO A 268 -21.34 -0.98 -8.39
N SER A 269 -20.67 0.09 -7.95
CA SER A 269 -19.71 0.15 -6.85
C SER A 269 -20.22 -0.32 -5.48
N LYS A 270 -21.48 -0.75 -5.39
CA LYS A 270 -22.14 -1.14 -4.14
C LYS A 270 -21.60 -2.43 -3.53
N TYR A 271 -20.94 -3.29 -4.33
CA TYR A 271 -20.38 -4.58 -3.88
C TYR A 271 -18.91 -4.80 -4.28
N ALA A 272 -18.26 -3.80 -4.89
CA ALA A 272 -16.90 -3.95 -5.38
C ALA A 272 -15.87 -3.91 -4.23
N ILE A 273 -15.54 -5.08 -3.70
CA ILE A 273 -14.26 -5.29 -2.98
C ILE A 273 -13.08 -5.07 -3.93
N ASN A 274 -13.32 -5.19 -5.24
CA ASN A 274 -12.45 -4.73 -6.30
C ASN A 274 -12.18 -3.21 -6.16
N GLY A 275 -11.13 -2.87 -5.42
CA GLY A 275 -10.74 -1.50 -5.08
C GLY A 275 -10.50 -1.26 -3.59
N MET A 276 -10.98 -2.15 -2.71
CA MET A 276 -10.71 -2.06 -1.28
C MET A 276 -9.42 -2.82 -0.97
N HIS A 277 -8.40 -2.10 -0.48
CA HIS A 277 -7.16 -2.70 0.03
C HIS A 277 -7.40 -3.39 1.38
N LEU A 278 -8.04 -4.56 1.35
CA LEU A 278 -8.31 -5.34 2.56
C LEU A 278 -7.16 -6.30 2.85
N THR A 279 -6.59 -6.22 4.06
CA THR A 279 -5.61 -7.20 4.54
C THR A 279 -6.27 -8.56 4.78
N PRO A 280 -5.52 -9.67 4.79
CA PRO A 280 -6.07 -10.97 5.18
C PRO A 280 -6.78 -10.94 6.54
N GLN A 281 -6.30 -10.11 7.47
CA GLN A 281 -6.94 -9.93 8.77
C GLN A 281 -8.27 -9.20 8.67
N GLN A 282 -8.36 -8.13 7.86
CA GLN A 282 -9.63 -7.45 7.58
C GLN A 282 -10.62 -8.39 6.87
N ILE A 283 -10.13 -9.25 5.97
CA ILE A 283 -10.94 -10.30 5.34
C ILE A 283 -11.48 -11.27 6.39
N LYS A 284 -10.65 -11.76 7.33
CA LYS A 284 -11.12 -12.62 8.43
C LYS A 284 -12.21 -11.94 9.27
N ILE A 285 -12.00 -10.67 9.60
CA ILE A 285 -12.96 -9.87 10.36
C ILE A 285 -14.30 -9.78 9.62
N ILE A 286 -14.27 -9.50 8.32
CA ILE A 286 -15.48 -9.43 7.49
C ILE A 286 -16.15 -10.81 7.37
N GLN A 287 -15.37 -11.87 7.11
CA GLN A 287 -15.88 -13.24 7.05
C GLN A 287 -16.56 -13.65 8.35
N GLN A 288 -15.98 -13.29 9.51
CA GLN A 288 -16.57 -13.54 10.81
C GLN A 288 -17.85 -12.72 11.02
N ALA A 289 -17.87 -11.46 10.56
CA ALA A 289 -19.07 -10.63 10.58
C ALA A 289 -20.19 -11.19 9.69
N ILE A 290 -19.85 -11.80 8.55
CA ILE A 290 -20.80 -12.48 7.65
C ILE A 290 -21.38 -13.71 8.35
N ILE A 291 -20.54 -14.54 8.98
CA ILE A 291 -20.99 -15.70 9.78
C ILE A 291 -21.94 -15.27 10.90
N ASN A 292 -21.64 -14.13 11.53
CA ASN A 292 -22.41 -13.59 12.66
C ASN A 292 -23.54 -12.63 12.23
N SER A 293 -23.81 -12.50 10.93
CA SER A 293 -24.73 -11.48 10.40
C SER A 293 -26.21 -11.74 10.73
N GLY A 294 -26.54 -12.93 11.25
CA GLY A 294 -27.91 -13.40 11.43
C GLY A 294 -28.51 -14.05 10.16
N ASN A 295 -27.83 -13.98 9.01
CA ASN A 295 -28.26 -14.68 7.80
C ASN A 295 -27.75 -16.14 7.83
N THR A 296 -28.69 -17.09 7.99
CA THR A 296 -28.39 -18.53 8.08
C THR A 296 -27.78 -19.10 6.81
N GLN A 297 -28.19 -18.64 5.62
CA GLN A 297 -27.63 -19.08 4.34
C GLN A 297 -26.18 -18.59 4.16
N SER A 298 -25.91 -17.31 4.47
CA SER A 298 -24.54 -16.78 4.49
C SER A 298 -23.64 -17.57 5.44
N ALA A 299 -24.11 -17.83 6.66
CA ALA A 299 -23.34 -18.57 7.67
C ALA A 299 -23.05 -20.02 7.24
N GLN A 300 -24.00 -20.69 6.59
CA GLN A 300 -23.83 -22.06 6.10
C GLN A 300 -22.86 -22.12 4.91
N LEU A 301 -22.95 -21.16 3.98
CA LEU A 301 -21.98 -21.00 2.88
C LEU A 301 -20.56 -20.82 3.41
N MET A 302 -20.37 -19.96 4.42
CA MET A 302 -19.07 -19.74 5.05
C MET A 302 -18.55 -20.99 5.77
N LYS A 303 -19.39 -21.67 6.57
CA LYS A 303 -18.99 -22.89 7.30
C LYS A 303 -18.61 -24.04 6.38
N SER A 304 -19.31 -24.22 5.26
CA SER A 304 -19.05 -25.28 4.29
C SER A 304 -17.79 -25.06 3.45
N SER A 305 -17.25 -23.83 3.44
CA SER A 305 -16.14 -23.42 2.56
C SER A 305 -14.85 -23.04 3.31
N GLY A 306 -14.69 -23.46 4.57
CA GLY A 306 -13.46 -23.23 5.35
C GLY A 306 -13.54 -22.10 6.40
N GLY A 307 -14.61 -21.31 6.44
CA GLY A 307 -14.86 -20.30 7.48
C GLY A 307 -14.09 -18.99 7.31
N ALA A 308 -13.71 -18.35 8.42
CA ALA A 308 -12.99 -17.08 8.46
C ALA A 308 -11.47 -17.29 8.31
N ASP A 309 -11.05 -17.69 7.11
CA ASP A 309 -9.68 -18.08 6.78
C ASP A 309 -8.79 -16.92 6.30
N GLY A 310 -9.38 -15.76 5.99
CA GLY A 310 -8.68 -14.57 5.50
C GLY A 310 -8.48 -14.55 3.99
N ILE A 311 -9.13 -15.46 3.26
CA ILE A 311 -9.05 -15.56 1.80
C ILE A 311 -10.42 -15.19 1.21
N TRP A 312 -10.47 -14.11 0.43
CA TRP A 312 -11.71 -13.68 -0.21
C TRP A 312 -12.03 -14.52 -1.45
N GLY A 313 -12.72 -15.65 -1.27
CA GLY A 313 -13.15 -16.54 -2.35
C GLY A 313 -14.63 -16.37 -2.77
N ASN A 314 -15.05 -17.10 -3.81
CA ASN A 314 -16.43 -17.08 -4.34
C ASN A 314 -17.51 -17.33 -3.27
N SER A 315 -17.25 -18.22 -2.32
CA SER A 315 -18.17 -18.47 -1.19
C SER A 315 -18.28 -17.28 -0.24
N THR A 316 -17.16 -16.57 0.00
CA THR A 316 -17.16 -15.35 0.82
C THR A 316 -17.93 -14.24 0.11
N GLU A 317 -17.72 -14.06 -1.19
CA GLU A 317 -18.45 -13.09 -2.01
C GLU A 317 -19.96 -13.34 -2.02
N LYS A 318 -20.40 -14.58 -2.27
CA LYS A 318 -21.83 -14.94 -2.24
C LYS A 318 -22.43 -14.77 -0.86
N ALA A 319 -21.72 -15.20 0.18
CA ALA A 319 -22.18 -15.05 1.55
C ALA A 319 -22.28 -13.58 1.96
N PHE A 320 -21.34 -12.74 1.51
CA PHE A 320 -21.35 -11.29 1.68
C PHE A 320 -22.59 -10.66 1.03
N GLN A 321 -22.85 -10.94 -0.24
CA GLN A 321 -24.00 -10.40 -0.99
C GLN A 321 -25.33 -10.73 -0.30
N LEU A 322 -25.46 -11.95 0.24
CA LEU A 322 -26.64 -12.38 1.00
C LEU A 322 -26.84 -11.62 2.32
N THR A 323 -25.80 -11.01 2.89
CA THR A 323 -25.97 -10.19 4.10
C THR A 323 -26.70 -8.88 3.82
N GLY A 324 -26.67 -8.38 2.58
CA GLY A 324 -27.18 -7.06 2.23
C GLY A 324 -26.43 -5.88 2.88
N LYS A 325 -25.33 -6.13 3.60
CA LYS A 325 -24.51 -5.13 4.28
C LYS A 325 -23.33 -4.70 3.42
N THR A 326 -22.83 -3.51 3.66
CA THR A 326 -21.57 -3.00 3.10
C THR A 326 -20.36 -3.55 3.86
N ILE A 327 -19.18 -3.54 3.23
CA ILE A 327 -17.91 -3.90 3.87
C ILE A 327 -17.65 -3.03 5.12
N GLN A 328 -17.97 -1.74 5.06
CA GLN A 328 -17.79 -0.82 6.19
C GLN A 328 -18.71 -1.15 7.35
N GLU A 329 -19.97 -1.53 7.09
CA GLU A 329 -20.88 -1.99 8.15
C GLU A 329 -20.43 -3.30 8.77
N LEU A 330 -19.87 -4.22 7.98
CA LEU A 330 -19.34 -5.49 8.49
C LEU A 330 -18.05 -5.28 9.29
N LEU A 331 -17.17 -4.38 8.87
CA LEU A 331 -15.97 -4.00 9.62
C LEU A 331 -16.32 -3.28 10.93
N LYS A 332 -17.31 -2.37 10.91
CA LYS A 332 -17.83 -1.68 12.11
C LYS A 332 -18.54 -2.64 13.07
N GLY A 333 -19.39 -3.53 12.57
CA GLY A 333 -20.09 -4.50 13.43
C GLY A 333 -19.18 -5.57 14.04
N ALA A 334 -17.98 -5.76 13.50
CA ALA A 334 -16.98 -6.68 14.04
C ALA A 334 -16.09 -6.06 15.12
N SER A 335 -15.92 -4.72 15.14
CA SER A 335 -15.20 -4.04 16.23
C SER A 335 -15.95 -4.05 17.56
N ASP A 336 -17.26 -4.34 17.53
CA ASP A 336 -18.12 -4.32 18.72
C ASP A 336 -18.08 -5.64 19.52
N ASN A 337 -17.39 -6.68 19.05
CA ASN A 337 -17.46 -8.02 19.65
C ASN A 337 -16.12 -8.65 20.10
N HIS A 338 -15.00 -7.92 20.10
CA HIS A 338 -13.74 -8.43 20.67
C HIS A 338 -12.97 -7.37 21.48
N ILE A 339 -12.98 -7.55 22.80
CA ILE A 339 -12.23 -6.84 23.86
C ILE A 339 -12.58 -5.35 24.00
N THR A 340 -13.45 -5.07 24.97
CA THR A 340 -14.29 -3.88 25.12
C THR A 340 -13.66 -2.60 25.69
N HIS A 341 -12.34 -2.52 25.95
CA HIS A 341 -11.75 -1.29 26.55
C HIS A 341 -11.04 -0.37 25.56
N ILE A 342 -10.74 -0.84 24.35
CA ILE A 342 -9.94 -0.06 23.37
C ILE A 342 -10.74 0.24 22.10
N SER A 343 -11.72 -0.58 21.76
CA SER A 343 -12.70 -0.26 20.73
C SER A 343 -13.55 0.93 21.19
N GLY A 344 -13.37 2.08 20.54
CA GLY A 344 -14.08 3.32 20.84
C GLY A 344 -13.22 4.43 21.46
N LEU A 345 -11.97 4.14 21.80
CA LEU A 345 -11.02 5.18 22.20
C LEU A 345 -10.67 6.07 21.00
N SER A 346 -10.65 7.38 21.24
CA SER A 346 -10.06 8.37 20.34
C SER A 346 -8.57 8.09 20.14
N ARG A 347 -8.00 8.68 19.08
CA ARG A 347 -6.57 8.55 18.78
C ARG A 347 -5.69 9.01 19.95
N GLU A 348 -6.11 10.06 20.65
CA GLU A 348 -5.45 10.61 21.82
C GLU A 348 -5.50 9.65 23.01
N GLU A 349 -6.63 8.99 23.22
CA GLU A 349 -6.79 7.97 24.26
C GLU A 349 -5.95 6.72 23.96
N VAL A 350 -5.94 6.26 22.71
CA VAL A 350 -5.07 5.18 22.23
C VAL A 350 -3.59 5.50 22.50
N LYS A 351 -3.18 6.73 22.17
CA LYS A 351 -1.84 7.23 22.45
C LYS A 351 -1.53 7.22 23.95
N GLY A 352 -2.49 7.60 24.79
CA GLY A 352 -2.38 7.53 26.26
C GLY A 352 -2.15 6.12 26.79
N VAL A 353 -2.87 5.13 26.25
CA VAL A 353 -2.69 3.70 26.59
C VAL A 353 -1.29 3.22 26.19
N GLN A 354 -0.90 3.47 24.94
CA GLN A 354 0.44 3.10 24.43
C GLN A 354 1.55 3.73 25.28
N GLN A 355 1.43 5.02 25.62
CA GLN A 355 2.41 5.72 26.45
C GLN A 355 2.48 5.14 27.86
N THR A 356 1.35 4.77 28.45
CA THR A 356 1.32 4.15 29.79
C THR A 356 2.05 2.81 29.82
N ILE A 357 1.91 2.00 28.77
CA ILE A 357 2.65 0.73 28.62
C ILE A 357 4.17 0.98 28.49
N ILE A 358 4.56 1.97 27.69
CA ILE A 358 5.97 2.36 27.50
C ILE A 358 6.57 2.87 28.82
N ASP A 359 5.88 3.76 29.52
CA ASP A 359 6.34 4.34 30.79
C ASP A 359 6.54 3.25 31.86
N ALA A 360 5.60 2.30 31.97
CA ALA A 360 5.72 1.19 32.89
C ALA A 360 6.94 0.31 32.56
N ALA A 361 7.20 0.03 31.28
CA ALA A 361 8.38 -0.71 30.85
C ALA A 361 9.69 0.04 31.15
N ASN A 362 9.72 1.34 30.93
CA ASN A 362 10.88 2.19 31.23
C ASN A 362 11.18 2.23 32.74
N LEU A 363 10.15 2.36 33.58
CA LEU A 363 10.31 2.35 35.04
C LEU A 363 10.99 1.06 35.55
N VAL A 364 10.62 -0.09 35.00
CA VAL A 364 11.26 -1.38 35.32
C VAL A 364 12.68 -1.46 34.74
N ALA A 365 12.88 -1.00 33.50
CA ALA A 365 14.17 -1.09 32.82
C ALA A 365 15.27 -0.21 33.46
N TYR A 366 14.94 1.01 33.87
CA TYR A 366 15.92 1.96 34.41
C TYR A 366 16.35 1.66 35.86
N ASN A 367 15.53 0.94 36.63
CA ASN A 367 15.76 0.69 38.06
C ASN A 367 16.08 -0.78 38.35
N GLY A 368 17.05 -1.35 37.63
CA GLY A 368 17.57 -2.71 37.84
C GLY A 368 17.11 -3.75 36.81
N GLY A 369 16.07 -3.46 36.03
CA GLY A 369 15.57 -4.37 35.01
C GLY A 369 14.86 -5.59 35.60
N ALA A 370 14.92 -6.72 34.90
CA ALA A 370 14.37 -7.99 35.38
C ALA A 370 15.33 -8.66 36.39
N ASP A 371 15.58 -7.99 37.51
CA ASP A 371 16.53 -8.36 38.56
C ASP A 371 15.93 -9.33 39.60
N GLY A 372 14.61 -9.51 39.60
CA GLY A 372 13.90 -10.34 40.56
C GLY A 372 13.63 -9.67 41.92
N ILE A 373 13.82 -8.35 42.03
CA ILE A 373 13.52 -7.57 43.24
C ILE A 373 12.29 -6.71 42.99
N TRP A 374 11.23 -6.92 43.76
CA TRP A 374 10.00 -6.11 43.65
C TRP A 374 10.14 -4.78 44.42
N GLY A 375 10.81 -3.82 43.79
CA GLY A 375 11.02 -2.48 44.33
C GLY A 375 9.86 -1.50 44.07
N LYS A 376 10.01 -0.28 44.59
CA LYS A 376 9.05 0.83 44.43
C LYS A 376 8.65 1.06 42.98
N ASP A 377 9.60 1.02 42.04
CA ASP A 377 9.33 1.32 40.63
C ASP A 377 8.58 0.18 39.92
N SER A 378 8.84 -1.08 40.31
CA SER A 378 8.05 -2.22 39.83
C SER A 378 6.60 -2.15 40.31
N ALA A 379 6.38 -1.72 41.56
CA ALA A 379 5.03 -1.48 42.09
C ALA A 379 4.31 -0.32 41.37
N ILE A 380 5.02 0.76 41.04
CA ILE A 380 4.45 1.89 40.27
C ILE A 380 4.11 1.45 38.84
N ALA A 381 5.00 0.72 38.18
CA ALA A 381 4.78 0.18 36.84
C ALA A 381 3.56 -0.76 36.82
N PHE A 382 3.44 -1.65 37.80
CA PHE A 382 2.28 -2.52 37.96
C PHE A 382 0.99 -1.74 38.18
N ALA A 383 0.98 -0.75 39.09
CA ALA A 383 -0.21 0.07 39.35
C ALA A 383 -0.68 0.83 38.10
N LYS A 384 0.24 1.37 37.29
CA LYS A 384 -0.08 2.02 36.01
C LYS A 384 -0.79 1.06 35.05
N LEU A 385 -0.28 -0.17 34.91
CA LEU A 385 -0.85 -1.17 34.01
C LEU A 385 -2.17 -1.76 34.55
N ALA A 386 -2.27 -1.94 35.86
CA ALA A 386 -3.46 -2.42 36.53
C ALA A 386 -4.66 -1.47 36.36
N ARG A 387 -4.41 -0.16 36.37
CA ARG A 387 -5.44 0.85 36.09
C ARG A 387 -5.93 0.83 34.65
N LEU A 388 -5.07 0.46 33.67
CA LEU A 388 -5.50 0.29 32.28
C LEU A 388 -6.52 -0.85 32.11
N ILE A 389 -6.54 -1.81 33.04
CA ILE A 389 -7.47 -2.93 33.05
C ILE A 389 -8.51 -2.81 34.18
N GLU A 390 -8.72 -1.58 34.66
CA GLU A 390 -9.78 -1.22 35.62
C GLU A 390 -9.73 -1.96 36.98
N MET A 391 -8.55 -2.37 37.43
CA MET A 391 -8.39 -2.91 38.79
C MET A 391 -8.66 -1.81 39.84
N THR A 392 -9.37 -2.18 40.92
CA THR A 392 -9.61 -1.26 42.04
C THR A 392 -8.33 -1.00 42.82
N GLU A 393 -8.20 0.16 43.49
CA GLU A 393 -7.02 0.49 44.30
C GLU A 393 -6.75 -0.55 45.40
N GLN A 394 -7.81 -1.13 45.98
CA GLN A 394 -7.69 -2.21 46.96
C GLN A 394 -7.08 -3.48 46.34
N GLN A 395 -7.49 -3.82 45.12
CA GLN A 395 -6.95 -4.97 44.40
C GLN A 395 -5.49 -4.72 43.99
N ILE A 396 -5.17 -3.52 43.48
CA ILE A 396 -3.80 -3.13 43.12
C ILE A 396 -2.84 -3.26 44.31
N GLN A 397 -3.25 -2.78 45.49
CA GLN A 397 -2.44 -2.86 46.71
C GLN A 397 -2.24 -4.30 47.17
N LYS A 398 -3.31 -5.09 47.20
CA LYS A 398 -3.28 -6.51 47.56
C LYS A 398 -2.33 -7.30 46.65
N ASP A 399 -2.45 -7.08 45.36
CA ASP A 399 -1.72 -7.80 44.32
C ASP A 399 -0.25 -7.38 44.23
N SER A 400 0.04 -6.09 44.38
CA SER A 400 1.41 -5.61 44.50
C SER A 400 2.12 -6.20 45.73
N LEU A 401 1.41 -6.35 46.86
CA LEU A 401 1.95 -6.99 48.05
C LEU A 401 2.18 -8.50 47.84
N ALA A 402 1.27 -9.17 47.11
CA ALA A 402 1.42 -10.57 46.76
C ALA A 402 2.65 -10.80 45.86
N ILE A 403 2.85 -9.97 44.85
CA ILE A 403 4.05 -10.03 43.99
C ILE A 403 5.33 -9.80 44.80
N GLY A 404 5.32 -8.87 45.75
CA GLY A 404 6.46 -8.63 46.63
C GLY A 404 6.88 -9.82 47.51
N LYS A 405 6.02 -10.84 47.64
CA LYS A 405 6.29 -12.09 48.38
C LYS A 405 6.67 -13.25 47.47
N MET A 406 6.63 -13.07 46.15
CA MET A 406 7.00 -14.12 45.19
C MET A 406 8.51 -14.41 45.22
N SER A 407 8.91 -15.57 44.70
CA SER A 407 10.33 -15.87 44.53
C SER A 407 10.98 -14.90 43.54
N PRO A 408 12.30 -14.63 43.64
CA PRO A 408 12.98 -13.75 42.69
C PRO A 408 12.80 -14.17 41.22
N LYS A 409 12.65 -15.48 40.96
CA LYS A 409 12.40 -16.01 39.61
C LYS A 409 11.03 -15.61 39.07
N GLU A 410 10.01 -15.62 39.91
CA GLU A 410 8.63 -15.23 39.54
C GLU A 410 8.54 -13.73 39.35
N VAL A 411 9.13 -12.94 40.26
CA VAL A 411 9.25 -11.47 40.13
C VAL A 411 9.92 -11.09 38.82
N LYS A 412 11.03 -11.76 38.48
CA LYS A 412 11.74 -11.58 37.21
C LYS A 412 10.86 -11.91 36.00
N GLY A 413 9.97 -12.89 36.11
CA GLY A 413 8.97 -13.22 35.11
C GLY A 413 8.01 -12.06 34.85
N VAL A 414 7.47 -11.46 35.91
CA VAL A 414 6.56 -10.30 35.84
C VAL A 414 7.26 -9.08 35.22
N GLN A 415 8.45 -8.73 35.72
CA GLN A 415 9.26 -7.62 35.20
C GLN A 415 9.55 -7.81 33.70
N LYS A 416 9.94 -9.02 33.28
CA LYS A 416 10.21 -9.32 31.86
C LYS A 416 8.97 -9.18 30.99
N THR A 417 7.79 -9.58 31.47
CA THR A 417 6.54 -9.38 30.75
C THR A 417 6.24 -7.90 30.52
N ILE A 418 6.35 -7.07 31.57
CA ILE A 418 6.13 -5.62 31.48
C ILE A 418 7.09 -4.99 30.45
N MET A 419 8.39 -5.32 30.55
CA MET A 419 9.41 -4.83 29.60
C MET A 419 9.15 -5.30 28.17
N THR A 420 8.71 -6.55 28.00
CA THR A 420 8.42 -7.13 26.68
C THR A 420 7.24 -6.41 26.02
N ALA A 421 6.17 -6.15 26.77
CA ALA A 421 5.02 -5.40 26.29
C ALA A 421 5.43 -3.99 25.82
N GLY A 422 6.20 -3.24 26.63
CA GLY A 422 6.72 -1.94 26.21
C GLY A 422 7.63 -2.01 24.98
N SER A 423 8.51 -3.01 24.90
CA SER A 423 9.39 -3.19 23.73
C SER A 423 8.60 -3.45 22.45
N ILE A 424 7.50 -4.21 22.53
CA ILE A 424 6.61 -4.46 21.38
C ILE A 424 6.02 -3.14 20.87
N VAL A 425 5.48 -2.30 21.77
CA VAL A 425 4.89 -1.00 21.39
C VAL A 425 5.93 -0.02 20.82
N VAL A 426 7.12 0.06 21.43
CA VAL A 426 8.22 0.93 20.92
C VAL A 426 8.67 0.50 19.52
N LYS A 427 8.84 -0.80 19.29
CA LYS A 427 9.29 -1.33 17.98
C LYS A 427 8.25 -1.14 16.87
N SER A 428 6.98 -0.95 17.22
CA SER A 428 5.90 -0.75 16.26
C SER A 428 5.58 0.72 15.95
N GLY A 429 6.40 1.67 16.41
CA GLY A 429 6.19 3.10 16.15
C GLY A 429 5.96 3.95 17.41
N GLY A 430 5.91 3.33 18.59
CA GLY A 430 5.71 4.03 19.86
C GLY A 430 4.26 4.46 20.08
N ALA A 431 4.06 5.52 20.87
CA ALA A 431 2.74 6.08 21.14
C ALA A 431 2.28 6.98 19.98
N ASP A 432 1.85 6.36 18.89
CA ASP A 432 1.46 7.01 17.63
C ASP A 432 -0.06 7.23 17.48
N GLY A 433 -0.84 6.67 18.41
CA GLY A 433 -2.30 6.71 18.43
C GLY A 433 -2.94 5.69 17.49
N PHE A 434 -2.18 4.78 16.88
CA PHE A 434 -2.70 3.73 16.01
C PHE A 434 -2.69 2.38 16.73
N TRP A 435 -3.88 1.82 16.98
CA TRP A 435 -4.00 0.51 17.61
C TRP A 435 -3.83 -0.64 16.60
N GLY A 436 -2.58 -0.98 16.31
CA GLY A 436 -2.22 -2.11 15.44
C GLY A 436 -1.97 -3.43 16.20
N ASP A 437 -1.70 -4.50 15.44
CA ASP A 437 -1.47 -5.86 15.95
C ASP A 437 -0.40 -5.95 17.06
N ALA A 438 0.61 -5.09 17.00
CA ALA A 438 1.66 -5.01 18.02
C ALA A 438 1.13 -4.44 19.34
N SER A 439 0.35 -3.36 19.30
CA SER A 439 -0.27 -2.78 20.50
C SER A 439 -1.27 -3.75 21.12
N GLU A 440 -2.07 -4.42 20.29
CA GLU A 440 -3.01 -5.47 20.69
C GLU A 440 -2.28 -6.66 21.34
N SER A 441 -1.16 -7.11 20.75
CA SER A 441 -0.35 -8.21 21.29
C SER A 441 0.29 -7.85 22.63
N ALA A 442 0.81 -6.63 22.76
CA ALA A 442 1.36 -6.12 24.01
C ALA A 442 0.29 -6.08 25.11
N TYR A 443 -0.90 -5.58 24.79
CA TYR A 443 -2.03 -5.49 25.71
C TYR A 443 -2.55 -6.87 26.14
N LYS A 444 -2.74 -7.80 25.19
CA LYS A 444 -3.13 -9.19 25.49
C LYS A 444 -2.10 -9.91 26.36
N LEU A 445 -0.81 -9.72 26.08
CA LEU A 445 0.26 -10.30 26.89
C LEU A 445 0.19 -9.81 28.34
N LEU A 446 -0.09 -8.52 28.55
CA LEU A 446 -0.29 -7.93 29.87
C LEU A 446 -1.51 -8.52 30.57
N ILE A 447 -2.69 -8.51 29.93
CA ILE A 447 -3.92 -9.07 30.50
C ILE A 447 -3.75 -10.53 30.89
N GLN A 448 -3.23 -11.35 29.97
CA GLN A 448 -3.07 -12.78 30.20
C GLN A 448 -2.18 -13.05 31.41
N LYS A 449 -1.08 -12.30 31.54
CA LYS A 449 -0.14 -12.48 32.65
C LYS A 449 -0.65 -11.88 33.95
N MET A 450 -1.33 -10.74 33.92
CA MET A 450 -1.94 -10.17 35.12
C MET A 450 -3.04 -11.11 35.65
N ASN A 451 -3.92 -11.61 34.79
CA ASN A 451 -4.96 -12.56 35.22
C ASN A 451 -4.35 -13.84 35.80
N ALA A 452 -3.30 -14.39 35.17
CA ALA A 452 -2.64 -15.61 35.65
C ALA A 452 -1.87 -15.44 36.97
N LEU A 453 -1.56 -14.21 37.40
CA LEU A 453 -0.92 -13.96 38.70
C LEU A 453 -1.93 -13.94 39.86
N PHE A 454 -3.23 -13.79 39.57
CA PHE A 454 -4.27 -13.54 40.56
C PHE A 454 -5.45 -14.53 40.52
N THR A 455 -5.37 -15.53 39.65
CA THR A 455 -6.12 -16.80 39.71
C THR A 455 -5.29 -17.86 40.40
#